data_AF-A0A955KE48-F1
#
_entry.id   AF-A0A955KE48-F1
#
_cell.length_a   1.000
_cell.length_b   1.000
_cell.length_c   1.000
_cell.angle_alpha   90.00
_cell.angle_beta   90.00
_cell.angle_gamma   90.00
#
_symmetry.space_group_name_H-M   'P 1'
#
loop_
_entity.id
_entity.type
_entity.pdbx_description
1 polymer ?
#
loop_
_entity_poly.entity_id
_entity_poly.type
_entity_poly.pdbx_seq_one_letter_code
_entity_poly.pdbx_strand_id
1 'polypeptide(L)' 'MPNNPQVTIAEVDARKVAVLAFTWYPTEKRVETKKQELVALLKKDGLEVAGEIQVARYNPPLSMPLVLRNEIIIPIK' A
#
# COMPACT_ATOMS: atom_id res chain seq x y z
N MET A 1 23.66 15.09 -5.58
CA MET A 1 23.54 14.32 -4.32
C MET A 1 22.64 15.12 -3.37
N PRO A 2 21.82 14.50 -2.51
CA PRO A 2 20.97 15.23 -1.58
C PRO A 2 21.80 16.15 -0.70
N ASN A 3 21.35 17.40 -0.50
CA ASN A 3 22.06 18.38 0.33
C ASN A 3 21.86 18.13 1.85
N ASN A 4 21.08 17.11 2.22
CA ASN A 4 20.84 16.71 3.59
C ASN A 4 21.44 15.31 3.83
N PRO A 5 22.41 15.14 4.75
CA PRO A 5 23.05 13.86 5.04
C PRO A 5 22.11 12.81 5.66
N GLN A 6 20.90 13.19 6.09
CA GLN A 6 19.87 12.27 6.57
C GLN A 6 19.09 11.58 5.45
N VAL A 7 19.27 11.99 4.19
CA VAL A 7 18.55 11.45 3.04
C VAL A 7 19.48 10.49 2.27
N THR A 8 19.16 9.20 2.33
CA THR A 8 19.79 8.17 1.49
C THR A 8 18.88 7.87 0.30
N ILE A 9 19.50 7.65 -0.87
CA ILE A 9 18.79 7.20 -2.07
C ILE A 9 18.91 5.68 -2.11
N ALA A 10 17.77 5.00 -2.15
CA ALA A 10 17.71 3.55 -2.36
C ALA A 10 17.16 3.28 -3.76
N GLU A 11 17.87 2.45 -4.54
CA GLU A 11 17.31 1.88 -5.76
C GLU A 11 16.31 0.79 -5.39
N VAL A 12 15.16 0.77 -6.08
CA VAL A 12 14.10 -0.21 -5.87
C VAL A 12 13.91 -0.97 -7.17
N ASP A 13 14.15 -2.28 -7.12
CA ASP A 13 14.00 -3.15 -8.28
C ASP A 13 12.55 -3.20 -8.80
N ALA A 14 12.41 -3.49 -10.10
CA ALA A 14 11.11 -3.74 -10.71
C ALA A 14 10.46 -4.97 -10.06
N ARG A 15 9.23 -4.79 -9.56
CA ARG A 15 8.47 -5.85 -8.90
C ARG A 15 7.01 -5.83 -9.35
N LYS A 16 6.39 -7.00 -9.41
CA LYS A 16 4.93 -7.12 -9.59
C LYS A 16 4.25 -6.94 -8.26
N VAL A 17 3.19 -6.14 -8.25
CA VAL A 17 2.40 -5.84 -7.05
C VAL A 17 0.92 -5.94 -7.36
N ALA A 18 0.16 -6.46 -6.41
CA ALA A 18 -1.28 -6.32 -6.38
C ALA A 18 -1.64 -5.10 -5.52
N VAL A 19 -2.61 -4.32 -6.00
CA VAL A 19 -3.00 -3.06 -5.37
C VAL A 19 -4.50 -3.09 -5.09
N LEU A 20 -4.87 -2.76 -3.85
CA LEU A 20 -6.25 -2.48 -3.46
C LEU A 20 -6.39 -1.01 -3.06
N ALA A 21 -7.07 -0.24 -3.91
CA ALA A 21 -7.40 1.15 -3.62
C ALA A 21 -8.68 1.24 -2.77
N PHE A 22 -8.68 2.12 -1.77
CA PHE A 22 -9.84 2.38 -0.93
C PHE A 22 -9.93 3.84 -0.48
N THR A 23 -11.17 4.32 -0.35
CA THR A 23 -11.49 5.64 0.20
C THR A 23 -11.69 5.57 1.71
N TRP A 24 -11.91 6.71 2.37
CA TRP A 24 -12.00 6.90 3.83
C TRP A 24 -10.68 6.99 4.59
N TYR A 25 -10.76 7.42 5.86
CA TYR A 25 -9.61 7.54 6.74
C TYR A 25 -8.89 6.19 6.94
N PRO A 26 -7.55 6.13 6.88
CA PRO A 26 -6.80 4.91 7.08
C PRO A 26 -6.64 4.58 8.57
N THR A 27 -7.75 4.27 9.25
CA THR A 27 -7.71 3.75 10.63
C THR A 27 -7.08 2.36 10.64
N GLU A 28 -6.39 1.99 11.71
CA GLU A 28 -5.71 0.68 11.81
C GLU A 28 -6.65 -0.48 11.52
N LYS A 29 -7.85 -0.47 12.10
CA LYS A 29 -8.89 -1.48 11.84
C LYS A 29 -9.26 -1.57 10.36
N ARG A 30 -9.46 -0.43 9.68
CA ARG A 30 -9.86 -0.41 8.26
C ARG A 30 -8.72 -0.90 7.37
N VAL A 31 -7.50 -0.47 7.67
CA VAL A 31 -6.30 -0.95 6.97
C VAL A 31 -6.20 -2.46 7.12
N GLU A 32 -6.33 -3.00 8.32
CA GLU A 32 -6.23 -4.44 8.57
C GLU A 32 -7.32 -5.24 7.84
N THR A 33 -8.58 -4.78 7.87
CA THR A 33 -9.66 -5.41 7.09
C THR A 33 -9.35 -5.42 5.60
N LYS A 34 -8.86 -4.30 5.06
CA LYS A 34 -8.51 -4.18 3.63
C LYS A 34 -7.29 -5.04 3.26
N LYS A 35 -6.33 -5.23 4.17
CA LYS A 35 -5.21 -6.17 3.98
C LYS A 35 -5.73 -7.60 3.84
N GLN A 36 -6.59 -8.03 4.77
CA GLN A 36 -7.17 -9.37 4.75
C GLN A 36 -8.01 -9.61 3.50
N GLU A 37 -8.76 -8.60 3.05
CA GLU A 37 -9.50 -8.63 1.79
C GLU A 37 -8.58 -8.85 0.59
N LEU A 38 -7.49 -8.09 0.46
CA LEU A 38 -6.54 -8.26 -0.64
C LEU A 38 -5.85 -9.63 -0.59
N VAL A 39 -5.45 -10.11 0.59
CA VAL A 39 -4.86 -11.45 0.75
C VAL A 39 -5.86 -12.55 0.37
N ALA A 40 -7.14 -12.40 0.71
CA ALA A 40 -8.18 -13.35 0.33
C ALA A 40 -8.40 -13.37 -1.19
N LEU A 41 -8.38 -12.21 -1.84
CA LEU A 41 -8.47 -12.10 -3.30
C LEU A 41 -7.26 -12.76 -3.97
N LEU A 42 -6.05 -12.50 -3.49
CA LEU A 42 -4.83 -13.12 -4.01
C LEU A 42 -4.87 -14.66 -3.89
N LYS A 43 -5.30 -15.18 -2.74
CA LYS A 43 -5.48 -16.62 -2.55
C LYS A 43 -6.52 -17.22 -3.49
N LYS A 44 -7.62 -16.51 -3.73
CA LYS A 44 -8.67 -16.93 -4.67
C LYS A 44 -8.13 -17.02 -6.10
N ASP A 45 -7.25 -16.10 -6.47
CA ASP A 45 -6.64 -16.05 -7.80
C ASP A 45 -5.38 -16.95 -7.92
N GLY A 46 -5.02 -17.68 -6.85
CA GLY A 46 -3.87 -18.57 -6.83
C GLY A 46 -2.51 -17.85 -6.81
N LEU A 47 -2.49 -16.57 -6.46
CA LEU A 47 -1.30 -15.73 -6.42
C LEU A 47 -0.63 -15.77 -5.04
N GLU A 48 0.68 -15.98 -5.03
CA GLU A 48 1.48 -15.96 -3.81
C GLU A 48 1.96 -14.56 -3.46
N VAL A 49 1.90 -14.24 -2.16
CA VAL A 49 2.49 -13.01 -1.62
C VAL A 49 4.01 -13.16 -1.56
N ALA A 50 4.73 -12.23 -2.20
CA ALA A 50 6.18 -12.26 -2.33
C ALA A 50 6.92 -11.41 -1.29
N GLY A 51 6.21 -10.63 -0.46
CA GLY A 51 6.87 -9.74 0.50
C GLY A 51 5.93 -8.95 1.39
N GLU A 52 6.47 -7.87 1.97
CA GLU A 52 5.77 -7.04 2.95
C GLU A 52 4.62 -6.23 2.34
N ILE A 53 3.54 -6.12 3.12
CA ILE A 53 2.37 -5.31 2.77
C ILE A 53 2.68 -3.84 3.04
N GLN A 54 2.59 -3.01 2.00
CA GLN A 54 2.81 -1.57 2.09
C GLN A 54 1.47 -0.83 2.05
N VAL A 55 1.39 0.29 2.76
CA VAL A 55 0.21 1.17 2.75
C VAL A 55 0.64 2.53 2.22
N ALA A 56 0.17 2.88 1.02
CA ALA A 56 0.44 4.18 0.41
C ALA A 56 -0.72 5.14 0.71
N ARG A 57 -0.36 6.31 1.27
CA ARG A 57 -1.29 7.39 1.61
C ARG A 57 -0.86 8.62 0.83
N TYR A 58 -1.69 9.05 -0.12
CA TYR A 58 -1.32 10.13 -1.04
C TYR A 58 -1.85 11.49 -0.60
N ASN A 59 -2.96 11.52 0.14
CA ASN A 59 -3.63 12.77 0.49
C ASN A 59 -3.14 13.34 1.83
N PRO A 60 -3.09 14.68 1.96
CA PRO A 60 -2.72 15.34 3.20
C PRO A 60 -3.76 15.15 4.30
N PRO A 61 -3.35 15.26 5.59
CA PRO A 61 -4.28 15.21 6.71
C PRO A 61 -5.35 16.31 6.57
N LEU A 62 -6.62 15.99 6.87
CA LEU A 62 -7.83 16.83 6.72
C LEU A 62 -8.49 16.90 5.32
N SER A 63 -8.09 16.05 4.36
CA SER A 63 -8.84 15.92 3.10
C SER A 63 -10.22 15.26 3.33
N MET A 64 -11.23 15.61 2.51
CA MET A 64 -12.58 15.01 2.64
C MET A 64 -12.53 13.48 2.47
N PRO A 65 -13.28 12.70 3.26
CA PRO A 65 -13.13 11.25 3.30
C PRO A 65 -13.41 10.55 1.97
N LEU A 66 -14.25 11.13 1.12
CA LEU A 66 -14.60 10.60 -0.20
C LEU A 66 -13.50 10.84 -1.26
N VAL A 67 -12.62 11.82 -1.07
CA VAL A 67 -11.51 12.13 -1.99
C VAL A 67 -10.18 11.51 -1.55
N LEU A 68 -10.15 10.88 -0.37
CA LEU A 68 -8.97 10.18 0.11
C LEU A 68 -8.67 8.98 -0.78
N ARG A 69 -7.44 8.91 -1.28
CA ARG A 69 -6.87 7.77 -1.99
C ARG A 69 -5.84 7.09 -1.09
N ASN A 70 -6.21 5.92 -0.61
CA ASN A 70 -5.31 5.03 0.12
C ASN A 70 -5.18 3.74 -0.68
N GLU A 71 -3.98 3.18 -0.68
CA GLU A 71 -3.69 1.94 -1.40
C GLU A 71 -2.98 0.95 -0.49
N ILE A 72 -3.40 -0.31 -0.56
CA ILE A 72 -2.66 -1.44 0.01
C ILE A 72 -1.95 -2.13 -1.13
N ILE A 73 -0.64 -2.24 -1.00
CA ILE A 73 0.24 -2.76 -2.02
C ILE A 73 0.87 -4.03 -1.46
N ILE A 74 0.66 -5.15 -2.15
CA ILE A 74 1.24 -6.44 -1.78
C ILE A 74 2.09 -6.93 -2.95
N PRO A 75 3.42 -7.13 -2.77
CA PRO A 75 4.25 -7.78 -3.77
C PRO A 75 3.76 -9.19 -4.06
N ILE A 76 3.71 -9.57 -5.33
CA ILE A 76 3.30 -10.91 -5.79
C ILE A 76 4.40 -11.53 -6.65
N LYS A 77 4.44 -12.86 -6.70
CA LYS A 77 5.35 -13.60 -7.59
C LYS A 77 4.77 -13.73 -9.00
#